data_AF-A0A8D9DIW8-F1
#
_entry.id   AF-A0A8D9DIW8-F1
#
_cell.length_a   1.000
_cell.length_b   1.000
_cell.length_c   1.000
_cell.angle_alpha   90.00
_cell.angle_beta   90.00
_cell.angle_gamma   90.00
#
_symmetry.space_group_name_H-M   'P 1'
#
loop_
_entity.id
_entity.type
_entity.pdbx_description
1 polymer ?
#
loop_
_entity_poly.entity_id
_entity_poly.type
_entity_poly.pdbx_seq_one_letter_code
_entity_poly.pdbx_strand_id
1 'polypeptide(L)' 'MGAGCFTAEAYGLDTETLEWRKWEDGFGTEEHPGPRGWCAFAAGSRDGKEGLLVYGGNSPSNDRLGDIFFFTPESY' A
#
# COMPACT_ATOMS: atom_id res chain seq x y z
N MET A 1 -16.80 0.50 18.52
CA MET A 1 -16.05 -0.56 17.83
C MET A 1 -14.73 0.06 17.41
N GLY A 2 -13.60 -0.54 17.78
CA GLY A 2 -12.27 0.06 17.58
C GLY A 2 -11.70 -0.23 16.19
N ALA A 3 -10.79 0.62 15.73
CA ALA A 3 -10.16 0.53 14.41
C ALA A 3 -9.45 -0.81 14.15
N GLY A 4 -8.93 -1.48 15.20
CA GLY A 4 -7.95 -2.55 15.07
C GLY A 4 -6.53 -2.01 15.16
N CYS A 5 -5.55 -2.83 14.80
CA CYS A 5 -4.14 -2.43 14.69
C CYS A 5 -3.70 -2.63 13.24
N PHE A 6 -3.22 -1.57 12.59
CA PHE A 6 -2.86 -1.57 11.18
C PHE A 6 -1.37 -1.32 11.01
N THR A 7 -0.73 -2.11 10.15
CA THR A 7 0.62 -1.82 9.67
C THR A 7 0.58 -0.84 8.50
N ALA A 8 1.68 -0.14 8.29
CA ALA A 8 1.92 0.74 7.16
C ALA A 8 2.95 0.14 6.19
N GLU A 9 3.39 -1.10 6.41
CA GLU A 9 4.50 -1.71 5.68
C GLU A 9 4.03 -2.43 4.40
N ALA A 10 4.79 -2.26 3.32
CA ALA A 10 4.61 -3.03 2.09
C ALA A 10 5.62 -4.19 1.96
N TYR A 11 5.13 -5.33 1.47
CA TYR A 11 5.95 -6.52 1.21
C TYR A 11 5.65 -7.08 -0.18
N GLY A 12 6.68 -7.57 -0.85
CA GLY A 12 6.60 -8.31 -2.11
C GLY A 12 7.12 -9.72 -1.96
N LEU A 13 6.45 -10.67 -2.62
CA LEU A 13 6.91 -12.05 -2.76
C LEU A 13 7.43 -12.24 -4.18
N ASP A 14 8.69 -12.61 -4.31
CA ASP A 14 9.21 -13.16 -5.56
C ASP A 14 8.74 -14.61 -5.68
N THR A 15 7.91 -14.88 -6.68
CA THR A 15 7.33 -16.22 -6.88
C THR A 15 8.27 -17.21 -7.56
N GLU A 16 9.40 -16.76 -8.11
CA GLU A 16 10.43 -17.63 -8.68
C GLU A 16 11.40 -18.12 -7.59
N THR A 17 11.80 -17.22 -6.68
CA THR A 17 12.76 -17.52 -5.59
C THR A 17 12.12 -17.85 -4.26
N LEU A 18 10.82 -17.53 -4.08
CA LEU A 18 10.05 -17.63 -2.83
C LEU A 18 10.56 -16.73 -1.70
N GLU A 19 11.33 -15.70 -2.04
CA GLU A 19 11.84 -14.72 -1.08
C GLU A 19 10.83 -13.60 -0.84
N TRP A 20 10.58 -13.31 0.44
CA TRP A 20 9.86 -12.11 0.84
C TRP A 20 10.82 -10.94 0.99
N ARG A 21 10.39 -9.78 0.50
CA ARG A 21 11.13 -8.52 0.64
C ARG A 21 10.20 -7.45 1.19
N LYS A 22 10.71 -6.68 2.15
CA LYS A 22 10.07 -5.45 2.59
C LYS A 22 10.44 -4.35 1.59
N TRP A 23 9.44 -3.60 1.13
CA TRP A 23 9.67 -2.47 0.23
C TRP A 23 9.94 -1.19 1.03
N GLU A 24 10.85 -0.37 0.52
CA GLU A 24 10.97 1.03 0.92
C GLU A 24 9.98 1.83 0.06
N ASP A 25 8.76 1.99 0.56
CA ASP A 25 7.60 2.57 -0.13
C ASP A 25 7.41 4.07 0.13
N GLY A 26 8.43 4.71 0.70
CA GLY A 26 8.39 6.15 1.03
C GLY A 26 7.50 6.46 2.23
N PHE A 27 7.42 5.59 3.24
CA PHE A 27 6.71 5.86 4.49
C PHE A 27 6.98 7.27 5.04
N GLY A 28 5.91 8.03 5.27
CA GLY A 28 5.97 9.42 5.75
C GLY A 28 5.96 10.50 4.65
N THR A 29 6.02 10.11 3.37
CA THR A 29 5.78 11.00 2.24
C THR A 29 4.29 11.14 1.92
N GLU A 30 3.91 12.16 1.14
CA GLU A 30 2.53 12.36 0.69
C GLU A 30 2.03 11.27 -0.28
N GLU A 31 2.95 10.50 -0.87
CA GLU A 31 2.62 9.41 -1.81
C GLU A 31 2.35 8.08 -1.09
N HIS A 32 2.60 8.02 0.22
CA HIS A 32 2.43 6.82 1.02
C HIS A 32 1.04 6.77 1.68
N PRO A 33 0.30 5.65 1.60
CA PRO A 33 -1.04 5.54 2.18
C PRO A 33 -1.06 5.60 3.71
N GLY A 34 0.04 5.33 4.39
CA GLY A 34 0.09 5.23 5.84
C GLY A 34 -0.65 4.00 6.38
N PRO A 35 -0.70 3.81 7.72
CA PRO A 35 -1.31 2.63 8.31
C PRO A 35 -2.82 2.62 8.05
N ARG A 36 -3.31 1.57 7.40
CA ARG A 36 -4.74 1.40 7.09
C ARG A 36 -5.08 -0.06 6.87
N GLY A 37 -6.36 -0.38 7.01
CA GLY A 37 -6.91 -1.68 6.62
C GLY A 37 -8.23 -1.50 5.87
N TRP A 38 -8.80 -2.59 5.40
CA TRP A 38 -10.13 -2.59 4.75
C TRP A 38 -10.23 -1.65 3.54
N CYS A 39 -9.10 -1.37 2.88
CA CYS A 39 -9.05 -0.59 1.65
C CYS A 39 -9.39 -1.46 0.43
N ALA A 40 -9.81 -0.81 -0.65
CA ALA A 40 -9.86 -1.44 -1.96
C ALA A 40 -8.47 -1.34 -2.60
N PHE A 41 -8.04 -2.39 -3.29
CA PHE A 41 -6.76 -2.42 -3.99
C PHE A 41 -6.85 -3.19 -5.31
N ALA A 42 -5.97 -2.83 -6.25
CA ALA A 42 -5.88 -3.49 -7.55
C ALA A 42 -4.47 -3.33 -8.14
N ALA A 43 -4.05 -4.26 -8.97
CA ALA A 43 -2.93 -4.03 -9.87
C ALA A 43 -3.34 -3.02 -10.95
N GLY A 44 -2.41 -2.20 -11.43
CA GLY A 44 -2.66 -1.26 -12.53
C GLY A 44 -1.38 -0.75 -13.17
N SER A 45 -1.55 0.19 -14.10
CA SER A 45 -0.45 0.93 -14.71
C SER A 45 -0.75 2.43 -14.69
N ARG A 46 0.26 3.23 -14.32
CA ARG A 46 0.21 4.69 -14.31
C ARG A 46 1.51 5.23 -14.90
N ASP A 47 1.40 6.16 -15.85
CA ASP A 47 2.56 6.79 -16.52
C ASP A 47 3.58 5.78 -17.09
N GLY A 48 3.08 4.65 -17.59
CA GLY A 48 3.89 3.57 -18.18
C GLY A 48 4.57 2.63 -17.18
N LYS A 49 4.30 2.78 -15.88
CA LYS A 49 4.84 1.91 -14.82
C LYS A 49 3.74 1.06 -14.19
N GLU A 50 4.02 -0.22 -13.95
CA GLU A 50 3.09 -1.14 -13.25
C GLU A 50 3.17 -0.95 -11.73
N GLY A 51 2.06 -1.17 -11.03
CA GLY A 51 2.02 -0.96 -9.60
C GLY A 51 0.72 -1.37 -8.92
N LEU A 52 0.60 -0.99 -7.65
CA LEU A 52 -0.52 -1.26 -6.76
C LEU A 52 -1.31 0.02 -6.49
N LEU A 53 -2.58 0.03 -6.91
CA LEU A 53 -3.57 1.03 -6.51
C LEU A 53 -4.09 0.72 -5.11
N VAL A 54 -4.17 1.74 -4.26
CA VAL A 54 -4.84 1.67 -2.94
C VAL A 54 -5.87 2.80 -2.86
N TYR A 55 -7.12 2.46 -2.56
CA TYR A 55 -8.21 3.41 -2.38
C TYR A 55 -8.87 3.28 -1.01
N GLY A 56 -8.96 4.43 -0.32
CA GLY A 56 -9.67 4.59 0.94
C GLY A 56 -9.19 3.63 2.03
N GLY A 57 -10.15 3.10 2.80
CA GLY A 57 -9.90 2.18 3.91
C GLY A 57 -10.34 2.74 5.26
N ASN A 58 -9.87 2.11 6.33
CA ASN A 58 -10.09 2.52 7.72
C ASN A 58 -8.75 2.91 8.35
N SER A 59 -8.71 4.09 8.97
CA SER A 59 -7.52 4.61 9.67
C SER A 59 -7.39 4.05 11.10
N PRO A 60 -6.24 4.25 11.79
CA PRO A 60 -6.09 3.92 13.21
C PRO A 60 -7.02 4.73 14.13
N SER A 61 -7.44 5.93 13.71
CA SER A 61 -8.47 6.74 14.38
C SER A 61 -9.90 6.25 14.12
N ASN A 62 -10.06 5.16 13.35
CA ASN A 62 -11.33 4.56 12.93
C ASN A 62 -12.13 5.42 11.93
N ASP A 63 -11.45 6.32 11.22
CA ASP A 63 -12.05 7.13 10.17
C ASP A 63 -12.08 6.36 8.85
N ARG A 64 -13.14 6.58 8.07
CA ARG A 64 -13.21 6.09 6.69
C ARG A 64 -12.48 7.06 5.76
N LEU A 65 -11.59 6.52 4.96
CA LEU A 65 -10.74 7.27 4.04
C LEU A 65 -11.29 7.20 2.62
N GLY A 66 -10.98 8.21 1.79
CA GLY A 66 -11.40 8.32 0.38
C GLY A 66 -10.28 8.81 -0.55
N ASP A 67 -9.04 8.76 -0.09
CA ASP A 67 -7.82 9.08 -0.81
C ASP A 67 -7.39 7.93 -1.74
N ILE A 68 -6.57 8.25 -2.74
CA ILE A 68 -6.05 7.31 -3.75
C ILE A 68 -4.53 7.40 -3.78
N PHE A 69 -3.87 6.24 -3.68
CA PHE A 69 -2.42 6.10 -3.82
C PHE A 69 -2.09 5.08 -4.90
N PHE A 70 -0.94 5.24 -5.53
CA PHE A 70 -0.43 4.30 -6.52
C PHE A 70 1.04 4.02 -6.23
N PHE A 71 1.32 2.86 -5.65
CA PHE A 71 2.67 2.41 -5.35
C PHE A 71 3.28 1.75 -6.58
N THR A 72 4.43 2.26 -7.03
CA THR A 72 5.19 1.67 -8.14
C THR A 72 6.48 1.11 -7.58
N PRO A 73 6.64 -0.22 -7.48
CA PRO A 73 7.92 -0.81 -7.09
C PRO A 73 8.96 -0.53 -8.18
N GLU A 74 10.08 0.10 -7.83
CA GLU A 74 11.20 0.23 -8.76
C GLU A 74 11.87 -1.14 -8.95
N SER A 75 12.12 -1.51 -10.21
CA SER A 75 12.90 -2.69 -10.56
C SER A 75 14.38 -2.45 -10.25
N TYR A 76 15.01 -3.39 -9.55
CA TYR A 76 16.46 -3.44 -9.35
C TYR A 76 17.19 -3.92 -10.60
#